data_AF-A0A0G1IE43-F1
#
_entry.id   AF-A0A0G1IE43-F1
#
_cell.length_a   1.000
_cell.length_b   1.000
_cell.length_c   1.000
_cell.angle_alpha   90.00
_cell.angle_beta   90.00
_cell.angle_gamma   90.00
#
_symmetry.space_group_name_H-M   'P 1'
#
loop_
_entity.id
_entity.type
_entity.pdbx_description
1 polymer ?
#
loop_
_entity_poly.entity_id
_entity_poly.type
_entity_poly.pdbx_seq_one_letter_code
_entity_poly.pdbx_strand_id
1 'polypeptide(L)'
;LLYYYGMPLANIFKQDEEVIVVPSVGSPSAENMSWYSSEYEGQLAVDVYQTKDSLVVRSTIAGVKPEDLEITLNDDVITIRGKRAAEAEVPKEDYFYQECYWGGFSRSIVLPVEVKSAEARASLKNGVLTVVLPKVAHAAASVSVAVKADE
;
A
#
# COMPACT_ATOMS: atom_id res chain seq x y z
N LEU A 1 45.14 -20.37 1.96
CA LEU A 1 44.84 -20.92 3.30
C LEU A 1 44.71 -19.73 4.25
N LEU A 2 43.54 -19.60 4.89
CA LEU A 2 43.28 -18.89 6.17
C LEU A 2 43.19 -17.34 6.11
N TYR A 3 42.23 -16.61 6.72
CA TYR A 3 41.07 -16.93 7.58
C TYR A 3 40.06 -15.75 7.51
N TYR A 4 38.77 -16.08 7.47
CA TYR A 4 37.63 -15.24 7.86
C TYR A 4 37.52 -15.22 9.40
N TYR A 5 37.14 -14.09 10.04
CA TYR A 5 36.34 -13.94 11.29
C TYR A 5 36.39 -12.45 11.71
N GLY A 6 35.31 -11.71 12.00
CA GLY A 6 33.90 -12.05 12.05
C GLY A 6 33.05 -10.83 12.46
N MET A 7 31.78 -10.85 12.08
CA MET A 7 30.68 -10.24 12.84
C MET A 7 29.47 -11.20 12.75
N PRO A 8 28.69 -11.35 13.82
CA PRO A 8 27.63 -12.35 13.90
C PRO A 8 26.39 -11.95 13.09
N LEU A 9 25.89 -12.88 12.26
CA LEU A 9 24.57 -12.86 11.60
C LEU A 9 23.43 -13.09 12.61
N ALA A 10 23.40 -12.33 13.70
CA ALA A 10 22.36 -12.46 14.71
C ALA A 10 21.17 -11.55 14.39
N ASN A 11 20.00 -12.18 14.22
CA ASN A 11 18.66 -11.62 14.13
C ASN A 11 18.16 -11.17 12.75
N ILE A 12 17.91 -12.13 11.84
CA ILE A 12 17.14 -11.88 10.61
C ILE A 12 15.66 -12.30 10.72
N PHE A 13 15.24 -13.05 11.75
CA PHE A 13 13.83 -13.49 11.80
C PHE A 13 13.24 -13.51 13.20
N LYS A 14 12.44 -12.49 13.50
CA LYS A 14 11.21 -12.60 14.30
C LYS A 14 10.20 -11.62 13.70
N GLN A 15 9.12 -12.15 13.15
CA GLN A 15 8.02 -11.34 12.65
C GLN A 15 6.78 -11.75 13.44
N ASP A 16 6.40 -10.91 14.39
CA ASP A 16 5.13 -11.02 15.09
C ASP A 16 4.02 -10.46 14.19
N GLU A 17 2.89 -11.15 14.15
CA GLU A 17 1.72 -10.81 13.33
C GLU A 17 0.92 -9.69 14.01
N GLU A 18 0.69 -8.57 13.30
CA GLU A 18 -0.20 -7.49 13.76
C GLU A 18 -1.27 -7.14 12.72
N VAL A 19 -2.47 -6.86 13.22
CA VAL A 19 -3.64 -6.41 12.45
C VAL A 19 -3.74 -4.91 12.60
N ILE A 20 -3.67 -4.18 11.48
CA ILE A 20 -3.70 -2.70 11.45
C ILE A 20 -5.15 -2.25 11.21
N VAL A 21 -5.68 -1.42 12.11
CA VAL A 21 -6.99 -0.78 11.99
C VAL A 21 -6.84 0.52 11.21
N VAL A 22 -7.64 0.73 10.17
CA VAL A 22 -7.59 1.92 9.30
C VAL A 22 -8.41 3.04 9.94
N PRO A 23 -7.82 4.19 10.32
CA PRO A 23 -8.58 5.32 10.84
C PRO A 23 -9.28 6.08 9.70
N SER A 24 -10.50 6.57 9.95
CA SER A 24 -11.19 7.53 9.07
C SER A 24 -10.93 8.96 9.54
N VAL A 25 -10.24 9.76 8.74
CA VAL A 25 -10.03 11.19 9.03
C VAL A 25 -10.29 12.01 7.77
N GLY A 26 -11.03 13.11 7.94
CA GLY A 26 -11.70 13.87 6.88
C GLY A 26 -10.82 14.51 5.80
N SER A 27 -11.51 14.92 4.73
CA SER A 27 -10.96 15.42 3.48
C SER A 27 -10.08 16.67 3.67
N PRO A 28 -8.88 16.73 3.04
CA PRO A 28 -8.01 17.90 3.15
C PRO A 28 -8.48 19.03 2.22
N SER A 29 -8.33 20.28 2.67
CA SER A 29 -8.64 21.50 1.90
C SER A 29 -7.58 21.79 0.81
N ALA A 30 -7.91 22.66 -0.15
CA ALA A 30 -7.06 22.95 -1.31
C ALA A 30 -5.70 23.59 -0.98
N GLU A 31 -5.54 24.23 0.18
CA GLU A 31 -4.25 24.81 0.63
C GLU A 31 -3.21 23.72 1.00
N ASN A 32 -3.69 22.50 1.20
CA ASN A 32 -2.91 21.32 1.50
C ASN A 32 -2.33 20.67 0.19
N MET A 33 -2.59 21.19 -1.00
CA MET A 33 -1.96 20.65 -2.23
C MET A 33 -0.44 20.86 -2.34
N SER A 34 0.19 21.54 -1.37
CA SER A 34 1.64 21.72 -1.27
C SER A 34 2.40 20.54 -0.59
N TRP A 35 1.71 19.57 0.06
CA TRP A 35 2.34 18.45 0.79
C TRP A 35 2.48 17.15 0.00
N TYR A 36 2.32 17.19 -1.33
CA TYR A 36 2.89 16.18 -2.23
C TYR A 36 4.44 16.31 -2.35
N SER A 37 5.07 16.87 -1.31
CA SER A 37 6.50 17.16 -1.26
C SER A 37 7.30 15.86 -1.33
N SER A 38 8.03 15.67 -2.42
CA SER A 38 9.45 15.27 -2.54
C SER A 38 10.10 14.23 -1.62
N GLU A 39 9.46 13.71 -0.57
CA GLU A 39 9.98 12.72 0.38
C GLU A 39 9.48 11.29 0.10
N TYR A 40 8.42 11.15 -0.72
CA TYR A 40 7.84 9.87 -1.13
C TYR A 40 7.97 9.68 -2.65
N GLU A 41 9.21 9.56 -3.12
CA GLU A 41 9.50 9.42 -4.56
C GLU A 41 9.27 7.99 -5.09
N GLY A 42 9.17 6.99 -4.21
CA GLY A 42 8.94 5.60 -4.59
C GLY A 42 7.52 5.32 -5.05
N GLN A 43 7.36 4.82 -6.28
CA GLN A 43 6.08 4.30 -6.73
C GLN A 43 5.81 2.91 -6.11
N LEU A 44 4.71 2.78 -5.36
CA LEU A 44 4.26 1.48 -4.88
C LEU A 44 3.45 0.77 -5.97
N ALA A 45 3.92 -0.40 -6.39
CA ALA A 45 3.19 -1.28 -7.29
C ALA A 45 2.03 -1.97 -6.55
N VAL A 46 0.85 -1.99 -7.17
CA VAL A 46 -0.38 -2.49 -6.54
C VAL A 46 -1.19 -3.33 -7.52
N ASP A 47 -1.75 -4.43 -7.02
CA ASP A 47 -2.86 -5.13 -7.65
C ASP A 47 -4.16 -4.62 -7.05
N VAL A 48 -5.16 -4.38 -7.89
CA VAL A 48 -6.52 -4.04 -7.46
C VAL A 48 -7.47 -4.99 -8.15
N TYR A 49 -8.25 -5.72 -7.37
CA TYR A 49 -9.25 -6.66 -7.89
C TYR A 49 -10.45 -6.73 -6.97
N GLN A 50 -11.54 -7.32 -7.44
CA GLN A 50 -12.75 -7.48 -6.65
C GLN A 50 -13.14 -8.95 -6.50
N THR A 51 -13.69 -9.28 -5.33
CA THR A 51 -14.50 -10.48 -5.13
C THR A 51 -15.98 -10.11 -5.29
N LYS A 52 -16.88 -11.06 -4.98
CA LYS A 52 -18.32 -10.78 -4.91
C LYS A 52 -18.61 -9.65 -3.91
N ASP A 53 -18.03 -9.73 -2.73
CA ASP A 53 -18.43 -8.92 -1.57
C ASP A 53 -17.40 -7.85 -1.19
N SER A 54 -16.21 -7.81 -1.82
CA SER A 54 -15.14 -6.87 -1.43
C SER A 54 -14.31 -6.40 -2.61
N LEU A 55 -13.75 -5.20 -2.49
CA LEU A 55 -12.60 -4.75 -3.25
C LEU A 55 -11.33 -5.11 -2.47
N VAL A 56 -10.28 -5.54 -3.15
CA VAL A 56 -9.01 -5.94 -2.55
C VAL A 56 -7.87 -5.18 -3.24
N VAL A 57 -7.04 -4.54 -2.42
CA VAL A 57 -5.79 -3.89 -2.85
C VAL A 57 -4.63 -4.68 -2.26
N ARG A 58 -3.69 -5.11 -3.08
CA ARG A 58 -2.55 -5.93 -2.65
C ARG A 58 -1.23 -5.38 -3.17
N SER A 59 -0.19 -5.45 -2.38
CA SER A 59 1.14 -4.95 -2.75
C SER A 59 2.26 -5.70 -2.04
N THR A 60 3.40 -5.83 -2.71
CA THR A 60 4.64 -6.31 -2.09
C THR A 60 5.38 -5.14 -1.43
N ILE A 61 5.53 -5.22 -0.11
CA ILE A 61 6.19 -4.22 0.73
C ILE A 61 7.17 -4.89 1.69
N ALA A 62 8.10 -5.66 1.13
CA ALA A 62 9.18 -6.28 1.89
C ALA A 62 10.05 -5.24 2.62
N GLY A 63 10.48 -5.58 3.83
CA GLY A 63 11.35 -4.74 4.66
C GLY A 63 10.66 -3.53 5.31
N VAL A 64 9.33 -3.43 5.22
CA VAL A 64 8.56 -2.36 5.86
C VAL A 64 7.93 -2.89 7.14
N LYS A 65 8.10 -2.17 8.24
CA LYS A 65 7.44 -2.50 9.50
C LYS A 65 6.00 -1.96 9.52
N PRO A 66 5.06 -2.61 10.21
CA PRO A 66 3.69 -2.11 10.35
C PRO A 66 3.60 -0.64 10.78
N GLU A 67 4.45 -0.21 11.71
CA GLU A 67 4.51 1.17 12.23
C GLU A 67 5.00 2.20 11.20
N ASP A 68 5.70 1.76 10.16
CA ASP A 68 6.18 2.60 9.05
C ASP A 68 5.19 2.63 7.86
N LEU A 69 3.97 2.10 8.05
CA LEU A 69 2.89 2.10 7.06
C LEU A 69 1.72 2.95 7.51
N GLU A 70 1.27 3.78 6.58
CA GLU A 70 0.04 4.54 6.71
C GLU A 70 -0.90 4.15 5.58
N ILE A 71 -2.12 3.77 5.95
CA ILE A 71 -3.20 3.48 5.00
C ILE A 71 -4.34 4.41 5.37
N THR A 72 -4.73 5.26 4.44
CA THR A 72 -5.88 6.17 4.61
C THR A 72 -6.90 5.91 3.52
N LEU A 73 -8.17 6.11 3.88
CA LEU A 73 -9.29 6.01 2.96
C LEU A 73 -10.14 7.27 3.13
N ASN A 74 -10.04 8.16 2.14
CA ASN A 74 -10.75 9.43 2.12
C ASN A 74 -11.70 9.40 0.93
N ASP A 75 -13.01 9.48 1.20
CA ASP A 75 -14.06 9.38 0.19
C ASP A 75 -13.93 8.09 -0.65
N ASP A 76 -13.63 8.23 -1.94
CA ASP A 76 -13.40 7.15 -2.89
C ASP A 76 -11.90 6.96 -3.21
N VAL A 77 -10.98 7.47 -2.40
CA VAL A 77 -9.53 7.34 -2.63
C VAL A 77 -8.85 6.63 -1.46
N ILE A 78 -8.26 5.46 -1.74
CA ILE A 78 -7.32 4.82 -0.83
C ILE A 78 -5.90 5.31 -1.12
N THR A 79 -5.17 5.69 -0.07
CA THR A 79 -3.76 6.06 -0.13
C THR A 79 -2.95 5.13 0.77
N ILE A 80 -1.89 4.54 0.21
CA ILE A 80 -0.93 3.70 0.92
C ILE A 80 0.41 4.41 0.88
N ARG A 81 0.97 4.73 2.05
CA ARG A 81 2.27 5.37 2.23
C ARG A 81 3.12 4.55 3.17
N GLY A 82 4.44 4.64 3.00
CA GLY A 82 5.37 4.09 3.97
C GLY A 82 6.82 4.34 3.59
N LYS A 83 7.75 3.73 4.34
CA LYS A 83 9.19 3.88 4.12
C LYS A 83 9.90 2.53 4.15
N ARG A 84 10.79 2.28 3.19
CA ARG A 84 11.74 1.17 3.20
C ARG A 84 13.07 1.67 3.75
N ALA A 85 13.55 1.08 4.83
CA ALA A 85 14.87 1.38 5.39
C ALA A 85 15.89 0.34 4.89
N ALA A 86 17.08 0.80 4.48
CA ALA A 86 18.21 -0.10 4.29
C ALA A 86 18.72 -0.56 5.66
N GLU A 87 19.04 -1.84 5.80
CA GLU A 87 19.60 -2.38 7.05
C GLU A 87 21.06 -1.96 7.27
N ALA A 88 21.77 -1.63 6.19
CA ALA A 88 23.16 -1.20 6.22
C ALA A 88 23.39 0.02 5.33
N GLU A 89 24.17 0.97 5.84
CA GLU A 89 24.73 2.05 5.05
C GLU A 89 25.99 1.53 4.34
N VAL A 90 25.89 1.31 3.03
CA VAL A 90 27.02 0.90 2.18
C VAL A 90 27.42 2.09 1.31
N PRO A 91 28.71 2.48 1.28
CA PRO A 91 29.19 3.53 0.39
C PRO A 91 28.85 3.25 -1.08
N LYS A 92 28.59 4.30 -1.86
CA LYS A 92 28.13 4.15 -3.25
C LYS A 92 29.16 3.42 -4.12
N GLU A 93 30.44 3.66 -3.88
CA GLU A 93 31.58 3.03 -4.57
C GLU A 93 31.70 1.52 -4.32
N ASP A 94 31.13 1.01 -3.22
CA ASP A 94 31.21 -0.40 -2.84
C ASP A 94 30.07 -1.24 -3.45
N TYR A 95 29.10 -0.61 -4.11
CA TYR A 95 28.06 -1.32 -4.86
C TYR A 95 28.58 -1.76 -6.23
N PHE A 96 28.51 -3.06 -6.50
CA PHE A 96 28.58 -3.57 -7.88
C PHE A 96 27.26 -3.26 -8.65
N TYR A 97 26.12 -3.43 -7.98
CA TYR A 97 24.78 -3.12 -8.50
C TYR A 97 23.86 -2.69 -7.34
N GLN A 98 22.97 -1.74 -7.59
CA GLN A 98 21.99 -1.25 -6.63
C GLN A 98 20.64 -1.07 -7.33
N GLU A 99 19.83 -2.14 -7.34
CA GLU A 99 18.51 -2.16 -7.98
C GLU A 99 17.36 -1.99 -6.97
N CYS A 100 17.62 -2.30 -5.69
CA CYS A 100 16.64 -2.13 -4.62
C CYS A 100 16.44 -0.65 -4.31
N TYR A 101 15.18 -0.22 -4.30
CA TYR A 101 14.80 1.11 -3.84
C TYR A 101 14.66 1.16 -2.32
N TRP A 102 15.35 2.10 -1.68
CA TRP A 102 15.24 2.44 -0.27
C TRP A 102 14.76 3.89 -0.15
N GLY A 103 13.78 4.14 0.72
CA GLY A 103 13.14 5.46 0.83
C GLY A 103 11.63 5.39 0.99
N GLY A 104 11.00 6.57 0.97
CA GLY A 104 9.55 6.72 1.06
C GLY A 104 8.85 6.25 -0.20
N PHE A 105 7.71 5.58 -0.06
CA PHE A 105 6.83 5.24 -1.18
C PHE A 105 5.40 5.68 -0.93
N SER A 106 4.66 5.91 -2.01
CA SER A 106 3.25 6.28 -1.95
C SER A 106 2.48 5.77 -3.16
N ARG A 107 1.20 5.42 -2.95
CA ARG A 107 0.24 5.15 -4.03
C ARG A 107 -1.16 5.55 -3.58
N SER A 108 -1.82 6.37 -4.40
CA SER A 108 -3.23 6.69 -4.28
C SER A 108 -4.02 6.07 -5.42
N ILE A 109 -5.19 5.52 -5.12
CA ILE A 109 -6.03 4.79 -6.06
C ILE A 109 -7.47 5.24 -5.85
N VAL A 110 -8.12 5.68 -6.92
CA VAL A 110 -9.57 5.92 -6.94
C VAL A 110 -10.28 4.56 -6.96
N LEU A 111 -11.19 4.34 -6.01
CA LEU A 111 -11.93 3.12 -5.84
C LEU A 111 -12.97 3.00 -6.97
N PRO A 112 -13.00 1.90 -7.73
CA PRO A 112 -13.95 1.72 -8.82
C PRO A 112 -15.37 1.37 -8.33
N VAL A 113 -15.55 1.16 -7.02
CA VAL A 113 -16.81 0.76 -6.39
C VAL A 113 -16.91 1.38 -5.00
N GLU A 114 -18.14 1.64 -4.55
CA GLU A 114 -18.41 2.09 -3.19
C GLU A 114 -18.10 1.00 -2.16
N VAL A 115 -17.47 1.39 -1.05
CA VAL A 115 -17.04 0.49 0.03
C VAL A 115 -17.50 0.99 1.39
N LYS A 116 -17.61 0.08 2.34
CA LYS A 116 -17.86 0.38 3.75
C LYS A 116 -16.52 0.65 4.44
N SER A 117 -16.08 1.89 4.42
CA SER A 117 -14.77 2.31 4.96
C SER A 117 -14.54 1.88 6.41
N ALA A 118 -15.57 1.97 7.26
CA ALA A 118 -15.50 1.58 8.68
C ALA A 118 -15.26 0.06 8.90
N GLU A 119 -15.48 -0.77 7.89
CA GLU A 119 -15.25 -2.22 7.94
C GLU A 119 -13.97 -2.64 7.19
N ALA A 120 -13.14 -1.67 6.79
CA ALA A 120 -11.87 -1.92 6.13
C ALA A 120 -10.91 -2.68 7.06
N ARG A 121 -10.18 -3.65 6.50
CA ARG A 121 -9.15 -4.40 7.21
C ARG A 121 -7.87 -4.48 6.40
N ALA A 122 -6.73 -4.38 7.06
CA ALA A 122 -5.42 -4.55 6.45
C ALA A 122 -4.62 -5.63 7.18
N SER A 123 -3.81 -6.37 6.41
CA SER A 123 -2.86 -7.35 6.95
C SER A 123 -1.55 -7.28 6.19
N LEU A 124 -0.43 -7.34 6.89
CA LEU A 124 0.90 -7.48 6.31
C LEU A 124 1.47 -8.85 6.70
N LYS A 125 1.57 -9.76 5.74
CA LYS A 125 2.09 -11.12 5.97
C LYS A 125 3.14 -11.46 4.94
N ASN A 126 4.31 -11.94 5.39
CA ASN A 126 5.42 -12.34 4.52
C ASN A 126 5.81 -11.24 3.51
N GLY A 127 5.80 -9.98 3.94
CA GLY A 127 6.12 -8.82 3.08
C GLY A 127 5.03 -8.47 2.06
N VAL A 128 3.82 -9.01 2.19
CA VAL A 128 2.68 -8.68 1.32
C VAL A 128 1.59 -7.98 2.13
N LEU A 129 1.30 -6.73 1.76
CA LEU A 129 0.15 -5.99 2.24
C LEU A 129 -1.09 -6.43 1.48
N THR A 130 -2.16 -6.73 2.21
CA THR A 130 -3.50 -6.94 1.67
C THR A 130 -4.48 -6.06 2.42
N VAL A 131 -5.15 -5.15 1.69
CA VAL A 131 -6.25 -4.32 2.19
C VAL A 131 -7.55 -4.85 1.60
N VAL A 132 -8.50 -5.17 2.45
CA VAL A 132 -9.83 -5.66 2.06
C VAL A 132 -10.87 -4.62 2.45
N LEU A 133 -11.61 -4.15 1.46
CA LEU A 133 -12.63 -3.13 1.58
C LEU A 133 -13.99 -3.77 1.24
N PRO A 134 -14.86 -4.06 2.23
CA PRO A 134 -16.19 -4.60 1.97
C PRO A 134 -16.99 -3.66 1.07
N LYS A 135 -17.67 -4.18 0.05
CA LYS A 135 -18.50 -3.37 -0.84
C LYS A 135 -19.77 -2.93 -0.12
N VAL A 136 -20.27 -1.76 -0.48
CA VAL A 136 -21.67 -1.42 -0.19
C VAL A 136 -22.55 -2.36 -1.02
N ALA A 137 -23.53 -2.99 -0.39
CA ALA A 137 -24.47 -3.86 -1.09
C ALA A 137 -25.36 -3.01 -1.99
N HIS A 138 -25.04 -2.94 -3.28
CA HIS A 138 -25.95 -2.40 -4.28
C HIS A 138 -26.88 -3.51 -4.74
N ALA A 139 -28.19 -3.31 -4.58
CA ALA A 139 -29.17 -4.13 -5.27
C ALA A 139 -28.85 -4.06 -6.77
N ALA A 140 -28.69 -5.21 -7.43
CA ALA A 140 -28.33 -5.28 -8.84
C ALA A 140 -29.39 -4.60 -9.72
N ALA A 141 -29.27 -3.29 -9.92
CA ALA A 141 -30.07 -2.56 -10.89
C ALA A 141 -29.35 -2.65 -12.24
N SER A 142 -29.59 -3.75 -12.95
CA SER A 142 -29.32 -3.78 -14.38
C SER A 142 -30.29 -2.81 -15.07
N VAL A 143 -29.77 -1.68 -15.57
CA VAL A 143 -30.54 -0.79 -16.45
C VAL A 143 -30.30 -1.22 -17.89
N SER A 144 -31.32 -1.79 -18.53
CA SER A 144 -31.32 -2.00 -19.97
C SER A 144 -31.53 -0.64 -20.65
N VAL A 145 -30.55 -0.21 -21.46
CA VAL A 145 -30.67 0.99 -22.29
C VAL A 145 -31.08 0.55 -23.70
N ALA A 146 -32.28 0.95 -24.14
CA ALA A 146 -32.74 0.73 -25.49
C ALA A 146 -32.16 1.78 -26.45
N VAL A 147 -31.56 1.33 -27.55
CA VAL A 147 -31.10 2.21 -28.64
C VAL A 147 -32.31 2.50 -29.55
N LYS A 148 -32.66 3.78 -29.72
CA LYS A 148 -33.58 4.21 -30.78
C LYS A 148 -32.77 4.56 -32.03
N ALA A 149 -33.25 4.12 -33.18
CA ALA A 149 -32.81 4.63 -34.48
C ALA A 149 -33.68 5.85 -34.82
N ASP A 150 -33.04 6.92 -35.31
CA ASP A 150 -33.72 8.05 -35.93
C ASP A 150 -34.20 7.64 -37.33
N GLU A 151 -35.45 7.99 -37.68
CA GLU A 151 -36.08 7.78 -39.01
C GLU A 151 -35.52 8.70 -40.09
#